data_AF-A0A6G1DXA9-F1
#
_entry.id   AF-A0A6G1DXA9-F1
#
_cell.length_a   1.000
_cell.length_b   1.000
_cell.length_c   1.000
_cell.angle_alpha   90.00
_cell.angle_beta   90.00
_cell.angle_gamma   90.00
#
_symmetry.space_group_name_H-M   'P 1'
#
loop_
_entity.id
_entity.type
_entity.pdbx_description
1 polymer ?
#
loop_
_entity_poly.entity_id
_entity_poly.type
_entity_poly.pdbx_seq_one_letter_code
_entity_poly.pdbx_strand_id
1 'polypeptide(L)'
;MNFDPVYDRLRADRSKEGSATLDAYLSHKHDKLLAKLLQPDTYRKKSSLAIVDGFAVEITDAQASILRSAKEVRVVEKNQELA
;
A
#
# COMPACT_ATOMS: atom_id res chain seq x y z
N MET A 1 -8.52 -13.39 8.14
CA MET A 1 -9.11 -12.17 7.54
C MET A 1 -8.98 -11.07 8.58
N ASN A 2 -8.16 -10.06 8.32
CA ASN A 2 -8.04 -8.91 9.21
C ASN A 2 -9.19 -7.95 8.85
N PHE A 3 -10.31 -8.04 9.57
CA PHE A 3 -11.48 -7.21 9.31
C PHE A 3 -11.19 -5.78 9.76
N ASP A 4 -11.14 -4.86 8.81
CA ASP A 4 -10.84 -3.46 9.06
C ASP A 4 -12.17 -2.67 8.93
N PRO A 5 -12.90 -2.43 10.03
CA PRO A 5 -14.23 -1.82 9.98
C PRO A 5 -14.21 -0.40 9.44
N VAL A 6 -13.06 0.28 9.52
CA VAL A 6 -12.85 1.61 8.95
C VAL A 6 -12.76 1.51 7.44
N TYR A 7 -12.04 0.52 6.90
CA TYR A 7 -11.98 0.26 5.47
C TYR A 7 -13.36 -0.06 4.89
N ASP A 8 -14.13 -0.92 5.55
CA ASP A 8 -15.47 -1.30 5.07
C ASP A 8 -16.42 -0.09 5.01
N ARG A 9 -16.39 0.75 6.05
CA ARG A 9 -17.16 2.00 6.09
C ARG A 9 -16.75 2.98 5.00
N LEU A 10 -15.44 3.18 4.80
CA LEU A 10 -14.91 4.08 3.78
C LEU A 10 -15.15 3.54 2.36
N ARG A 11 -15.15 2.22 2.17
CA ARG A 11 -15.49 1.57 0.91
C ARG A 11 -16.99 1.62 0.61
N ALA A 12 -17.83 1.56 1.64
CA ALA A 12 -19.28 1.74 1.52
C ALA A 12 -19.64 3.16 1.07
N ASP A 13 -18.83 4.16 1.46
CA ASP A 13 -18.96 5.54 1.00
C ASP A 13 -18.43 5.70 -0.44
N ARG A 14 -19.32 5.55 -1.41
CA ARG A 14 -19.00 5.72 -2.84
C ARG A 14 -19.00 7.19 -3.30
N SER A 15 -19.04 8.15 -2.38
CA SER A 15 -18.96 9.57 -2.72
C SER A 15 -17.56 9.93 -3.20
N LYS A 16 -17.40 11.04 -3.94
CA LYS A 16 -16.06 11.53 -4.33
C LYS A 16 -15.16 11.78 -3.10
N GLU A 17 -15.74 12.33 -2.03
CA GLU A 17 -15.05 12.57 -0.75
C GLU A 17 -14.70 11.26 -0.02
N GLY A 18 -15.60 10.28 -0.02
CA GLY A 18 -15.34 8.94 0.50
C GLY A 18 -14.18 8.25 -0.20
N SER A 19 -14.15 8.29 -1.53
CA SER A 19 -13.04 7.73 -2.32
C SER A 19 -11.71 8.42 -2.01
N ALA A 20 -11.68 9.74 -1.84
CA ALA A 20 -10.46 10.46 -1.48
C ALA A 20 -10.00 10.12 -0.04
N THR A 21 -10.95 9.96 0.88
CA THR A 21 -10.67 9.59 2.27
C THR A 21 -10.17 8.16 2.37
N LEU A 22 -10.76 7.24 1.60
CA LEU A 22 -10.32 5.85 1.49
C LEU A 22 -8.89 5.79 0.92
N ASP A 23 -8.60 6.53 -0.14
CA ASP A 23 -7.26 6.61 -0.72
C ASP A 23 -6.24 7.14 0.30
N ALA A 24 -6.55 8.22 1.01
CA ALA A 24 -5.68 8.77 2.05
C ALA A 24 -5.46 7.79 3.21
N TYR A 25 -6.51 7.10 3.67
CA TYR A 25 -6.45 6.11 4.73
C TYR A 25 -5.52 4.95 4.37
N LEU A 26 -5.66 4.42 3.16
CA LEU A 26 -4.83 3.34 2.63
C LEU A 26 -3.40 3.80 2.39
N SER A 27 -3.24 4.98 1.80
CA SER A 27 -1.95 5.61 1.55
C SER A 27 -1.12 5.71 2.83
N HIS A 28 -1.74 6.12 3.95
CA HIS A 28 -1.10 6.22 5.25
C HIS A 28 -0.82 4.84 5.89
N LYS A 29 -1.69 3.85 5.68
CA LYS A 29 -1.45 2.46 6.11
C LYS A 29 -0.24 1.86 5.40
N HIS A 30 -0.12 2.10 4.10
CA HIS A 30 1.03 1.68 3.29
C HIS A 30 2.30 2.40 3.72
N ASP A 31 2.23 3.70 4.00
CA ASP A 31 3.38 4.48 4.46
C ASP A 31 3.91 3.96 5.80
N LYS A 32 3.03 3.67 6.76
CA LYS A 32 3.39 3.03 8.03
C LYS A 32 4.04 1.66 7.85
N LEU A 33 3.52 0.85 6.94
CA LEU A 33 4.08 -0.48 6.66
C LEU A 33 5.48 -0.36 6.02
N LEU A 34 5.65 0.57 5.09
CA LEU A 34 6.95 0.87 4.48
C LEU A 34 7.94 1.39 5.52
N ALA A 35 7.56 2.37 6.34
CA ALA A 35 8.42 2.93 7.39
C ALA A 35 8.79 1.91 8.48
N LYS A 36 7.97 0.87 8.69
CA LYS A 36 8.24 -0.21 9.64
C LYS A 36 9.22 -1.25 9.08
N LEU A 37 9.19 -1.49 7.76
CA LEU A 37 9.98 -2.54 7.10
C LEU A 37 11.27 -2.00 6.49
N LEU A 38 11.25 -0.76 6.01
CA LEU A 38 12.32 -0.11 5.28
C LEU A 38 12.77 1.15 6.03
N GLN A 39 14.04 1.52 5.87
CA GLN A 39 14.52 2.78 6.42
C GLN A 39 13.84 3.96 5.73
N PRO A 40 13.39 4.98 6.47
CA PRO A 40 12.90 6.22 5.88
C PRO A 40 13.97 6.80 4.95
N ASP A 41 13.55 7.47 3.88
CA ASP A 41 14.41 8.02 2.80
C ASP A 41 15.02 7.00 1.83
N THR A 42 14.92 5.68 2.10
CA THR A 42 15.47 4.63 1.22
C THR A 42 14.48 4.05 0.22
N TYR A 43 13.24 4.56 0.19
CA TYR A 43 12.18 4.12 -0.71
C TYR A 43 11.37 5.31 -1.21
N ARG A 44 10.80 5.19 -2.41
CA ARG A 44 9.96 6.24 -2.98
C ARG A 44 8.63 5.67 -3.43
N LYS A 45 7.54 6.04 -2.75
CA LYS A 45 6.20 5.61 -3.16
C LYS A 45 5.82 6.32 -4.45
N LYS A 46 5.42 5.55 -5.47
CA LYS A 46 5.02 6.06 -6.79
C LYS A 46 3.52 6.23 -6.88
N SER A 47 2.77 5.22 -6.42
CA SER A 47 1.31 5.22 -6.51
C SER A 47 0.70 4.32 -5.43
N SER A 48 -0.55 4.58 -5.07
CA SER A 48 -1.35 3.68 -4.24
C SER A 48 -2.58 3.26 -5.04
N LEU A 49 -2.92 1.97 -5.00
CA LEU A 49 -4.17 1.45 -5.56
C LEU A 49 -5.12 1.09 -4.42
N ALA A 50 -6.04 2.01 -4.12
CA ALA A 50 -7.05 1.82 -3.09
C ALA A 50 -7.99 0.62 -3.35
N ILE A 51 -8.20 0.27 -4.63
CA ILE A 51 -9.16 -0.77 -5.05
C ILE A 51 -8.73 -2.16 -4.57
N VAL A 52 -7.43 -2.45 -4.53
CA VAL A 52 -6.87 -3.77 -4.17
C VAL A 52 -6.02 -3.72 -2.90
N ASP A 53 -6.10 -2.62 -2.13
CA ASP A 53 -5.20 -2.34 -0.99
C ASP A 53 -3.70 -2.43 -1.39
N GLY A 54 -3.41 -2.12 -2.66
CA GLY A 54 -2.08 -2.26 -3.25
C GLY A 54 -1.33 -0.93 -3.30
N PHE A 55 -0.01 -0.98 -3.48
CA PHE A 55 0.78 0.21 -3.76
C PHE A 55 1.99 -0.13 -4.62
N ALA A 56 2.43 0.86 -5.39
CA ALA A 56 3.65 0.83 -6.17
C ALA A 56 4.71 1.68 -5.47
N VAL A 57 5.85 1.07 -5.17
CA VAL A 57 6.99 1.73 -4.54
C VAL A 57 8.25 1.40 -5.33
N GLU A 58 9.08 2.42 -5.53
CA GLU A 58 10.42 2.29 -6.07
C GLU A 58 11.37 1.92 -4.92
N ILE A 59 11.90 0.71 -5.00
CA ILE A 59 12.74 0.07 -3.99
C ILE A 59 13.79 -0.80 -4.67
N THR A 60 14.82 -1.15 -3.92
CA THR A 60 15.83 -2.13 -4.34
C THR A 60 15.32 -3.56 -4.23
N ASP A 61 15.95 -4.49 -4.95
CA ASP A 61 15.59 -5.91 -4.92
C ASP A 61 15.73 -6.53 -3.51
N ALA A 62 16.75 -6.09 -2.76
CA ALA A 62 16.95 -6.50 -1.37
C ALA A 62 15.77 -6.07 -0.47
N GLN A 63 15.29 -4.83 -0.62
CA GLN A 63 14.13 -4.32 0.11
C GLN A 63 12.83 -5.03 -0.30
N ALA A 64 12.69 -5.40 -1.59
CA ALA A 64 11.56 -6.20 -2.05
C ALA A 64 11.52 -7.59 -1.41
N SER A 65 12.69 -8.20 -1.16
CA SER A 65 12.80 -9.47 -0.44
C SER A 65 12.34 -9.36 1.03
N ILE A 66 12.62 -8.23 1.69
CA ILE A 66 12.13 -7.93 3.04
C ILE A 66 10.60 -7.84 3.06
N LEU A 67 10.02 -7.12 2.08
CA LEU A 67 8.57 -7.03 1.93
C LEU A 67 7.93 -8.39 1.66
N ARG A 68 8.53 -9.25 0.83
CA ARG A 68 8.05 -10.62 0.59
C ARG A 68 8.05 -11.49 1.85
N SER A 69 8.95 -11.20 2.79
CA SER A 69 9.07 -11.91 4.06
C SER A 69 8.13 -11.37 5.14
N ALA A 70 7.49 -10.22 4.91
CA ALA A 70 6.59 -9.60 5.87
C ALA A 70 5.23 -10.31 5.87
N LYS A 71 4.77 -10.76 7.03
CA LYS A 71 3.46 -11.43 7.22
C LYS A 71 2.27 -10.58 6.79
N GLU A 72 2.44 -9.27 6.75
CA GLU A 72 1.41 -8.28 6.40
C GLU A 72 1.28 -8.08 4.88
N VAL A 73 2.27 -8.54 4.10
CA VAL A 73 2.31 -8.39 2.65
C VAL A 73 1.90 -9.69 1.99
N ARG A 74 0.86 -9.63 1.17
CA ARG A 74 0.29 -10.82 0.53
C ARG A 74 1.01 -11.19 -0.77
N VAL A 75 1.39 -10.19 -1.56
CA VAL A 75 2.03 -10.34 -2.88
C VAL A 75 2.98 -9.17 -3.10
N VAL A 76 4.18 -9.44 -3.61
CA VAL A 76 5.14 -8.42 -4.08
C VAL A 76 5.58 -8.81 -5.48
N GLU A 77 5.05 -8.10 -6.47
CA GLU A 77 5.43 -8.24 -7.86
C GLU A 77 6.24 -7.04 -8.32
N LYS A 78 7.17 -7.27 -9.23
CA LYS A 78 7.87 -6.17 -9.90
C LYS A 78 6.82 -5.46 -10.75
N ASN A 79 6.73 -4.14 -10.63
CA ASN A 79 5.90 -3.34 -11.52
C ASN A 79 6.51 -3.43 -12.92
N GLN A 80 6.06 -4.40 -13.73
CA GLN A 80 6.32 -4.41 -15.16
C GLN A 80 5.40 -3.37 -15.79
N GLU A 81 5.80 -2.11 -15.71
CA GLU A 81 5.31 -1.13 -16.67
C GLU A 81 5.81 -1.61 -18.03
N LEU A 82 4.92 -2.23 -18.81
CA LEU A 82 5.13 -2.38 -20.25
C LEU A 82 5.35 -0.97 -20.79
N ALA A 83 6.53 -0.78 -21.39
CA ALA A 83 7.08 0.47 -21.91
C ALA A 83 6.08 1.31 -22.73
#